data_AF-A0A7S2TWQ9-F1
#
_entry.id   AF-A0A7S2TWQ9-F1
#
_cell.length_a   1.000
_cell.length_b   1.000
_cell.length_c   1.000
_cell.angle_alpha   90.00
_cell.angle_beta   90.00
_cell.angle_gamma   90.00
#
_symmetry.space_group_name_H-M   'P 1'
#
loop_
_entity.id
_entity.type
_entity.pdbx_description
1 polymer ?
#
loop_
_entity_poly.entity_id
_entity_poly.type
_entity_poly.pdbx_seq_one_letter_code
_entity_poly.pdbx_strand_id
1 'polypeptide(L)'
;ARLRASLAAYFPSIAANRWLAVRLEFVGTLIITFAAFFAVYERGHIDAAFAALSISYALSITQSLNWLVRMSSQRETSVVSVERVSQYARTPSEPPLEMVPGPPSSWPAHGKVEISGYYLRYLK
;
A
#
# COMPACT_ATOMS: atom_id res chain seq x y z
N ALA A 1 -11.79 -21.30 -7.51
CA ALA A 1 -11.26 -20.31 -8.48
C ALA A 1 -10.70 -19.06 -7.81
N ARG A 2 -11.53 -18.30 -7.05
CA ARG A 2 -11.10 -17.03 -6.39
C ARG A 2 -9.88 -17.16 -5.47
N LEU A 3 -9.83 -18.23 -4.67
CA LEU A 3 -8.71 -18.48 -3.75
C LEU A 3 -7.38 -18.77 -4.48
N ARG A 4 -7.43 -19.42 -5.65
CA ARG A 4 -6.24 -19.63 -6.48
C ARG A 4 -5.76 -18.32 -7.11
N ALA A 5 -6.68 -17.48 -7.57
CA ALA A 5 -6.35 -16.17 -8.12
C ALA A 5 -5.75 -15.23 -7.07
N SER A 6 -6.28 -15.21 -5.85
CA SER A 6 -5.72 -14.40 -4.76
C SER A 6 -4.32 -14.87 -4.36
N LEU A 7 -4.10 -16.20 -4.29
CA LEU A 7 -2.79 -16.76 -4.01
C LEU A 7 -1.78 -16.46 -5.13
N ALA A 8 -2.20 -16.53 -6.40
CA ALA A 8 -1.35 -16.22 -7.55
C ALA A 8 -0.84 -14.76 -7.53
N ALA A 9 -1.61 -13.82 -6.98
CA ALA A 9 -1.17 -12.44 -6.79
C ALA A 9 -0.33 -12.25 -5.52
N TYR A 10 -0.61 -13.01 -4.46
CA TYR A 10 0.05 -12.88 -3.15
C TYR A 10 1.44 -13.51 -3.10
N PHE A 11 1.65 -14.67 -3.71
CA PHE A 11 2.96 -15.33 -3.70
C PHE A 11 4.08 -14.48 -4.34
N PRO A 12 3.89 -13.85 -5.52
CA PRO A 12 4.89 -12.96 -6.10
C PRO A 12 5.25 -11.77 -5.21
N SER A 13 4.29 -11.21 -4.46
CA SER A 13 4.57 -10.07 -3.57
C SER A 13 5.45 -10.47 -2.39
N ILE A 14 5.27 -11.68 -1.83
CA ILE A 14 6.18 -12.22 -0.81
C ILE A 14 7.56 -12.48 -1.41
N ALA A 15 7.61 -13.10 -2.60
CA ALA A 15 8.88 -13.40 -3.27
C ALA A 15 9.68 -12.13 -3.58
N ALA A 16 9.02 -11.08 -4.06
CA ALA A 16 9.62 -9.77 -4.30
C ALA A 16 10.17 -9.13 -3.00
N ASN A 17 9.40 -9.18 -1.91
CA ASN A 17 9.85 -8.70 -0.60
C ASN A 17 11.11 -9.43 -0.09
N ARG A 18 11.18 -10.76 -0.28
CA ARG A 18 12.35 -11.57 0.10
C ARG A 18 13.55 -11.29 -0.80
N TRP A 19 13.34 -11.21 -2.10
CA TRP A 19 14.39 -10.88 -3.06
C TRP A 19 15.04 -9.52 -2.75
N LEU A 20 14.20 -8.51 -2.48
CA LEU A 20 14.67 -7.18 -2.13
C LEU A 20 15.42 -7.16 -0.79
N ALA A 21 14.93 -7.90 0.22
CA ALA A 21 15.62 -8.04 1.51
C ALA A 21 17.05 -8.59 1.35
N VAL A 22 17.23 -9.66 0.55
CA VAL A 22 18.56 -10.24 0.29
C VAL A 22 19.49 -9.24 -0.40
N ARG A 23 18.98 -8.45 -1.35
CA ARG A 23 19.77 -7.40 -2.01
C ARG A 23 20.20 -6.30 -1.03
N LEU A 24 19.32 -5.89 -0.12
CA LEU A 24 19.65 -4.90 0.91
C LEU A 24 20.67 -5.43 1.92
N GLU A 25 20.54 -6.69 2.34
CA GLU A 25 21.51 -7.34 3.22
C GLU A 25 22.90 -7.45 2.56
N PHE A 26 22.95 -7.74 1.27
CA PHE A 26 24.20 -7.76 0.52
C PHE A 26 24.88 -6.37 0.48
N VAL A 27 24.12 -5.32 0.18
CA VAL A 27 24.63 -3.93 0.20
C VAL A 27 25.09 -3.53 1.61
N GLY A 28 24.31 -3.88 2.64
CA GLY A 28 24.68 -3.64 4.02
C GLY A 28 25.98 -4.33 4.42
N THR A 29 26.14 -5.59 4.02
CA THR A 29 27.37 -6.37 4.25
C THR A 29 28.57 -5.71 3.56
N LEU A 30 28.41 -5.25 2.30
CA LEU A 30 29.48 -4.53 1.60
C LEU A 30 29.89 -3.25 2.34
N ILE A 31 28.93 -2.45 2.82
CA ILE A 31 29.22 -1.23 3.58
C ILE A 31 30.01 -1.56 4.86
N ILE A 32 29.62 -2.59 5.60
CA ILE A 32 30.32 -3.02 6.81
C ILE A 32 31.73 -3.52 6.48
N THR A 33 31.88 -4.30 5.39
CA THR A 33 33.20 -4.77 4.93
C THR A 33 34.12 -3.60 4.57
N PHE A 34 33.62 -2.59 3.86
CA PHE A 34 34.42 -1.40 3.54
C PHE A 34 34.74 -0.58 4.80
N ALA A 35 33.79 -0.37 5.70
CA ALA A 35 34.03 0.33 6.97
C ALA A 35 35.11 -0.37 7.81
N ALA A 36 35.04 -1.70 7.92
CA ALA A 36 36.05 -2.50 8.61
C ALA A 36 37.42 -2.46 7.90
N PHE A 37 37.44 -2.54 6.56
CA PHE A 37 38.65 -2.43 5.77
C PHE A 37 39.35 -1.08 5.98
N PHE A 38 38.62 0.03 5.90
CA PHE A 38 39.18 1.36 6.14
C PHE A 38 39.65 1.55 7.58
N ALA A 39 38.92 1.02 8.56
CA ALA A 39 39.33 1.05 9.97
C ALA A 39 40.68 0.33 10.21
N VAL A 40 40.95 -0.76 9.48
CA VAL A 40 42.23 -1.47 9.54
C VAL A 40 43.32 -0.77 8.73
N TYR A 41 42.98 -0.23 7.56
CA TYR A 41 43.92 0.47 6.69
C TYR A 41 44.48 1.74 7.36
N GLU A 42 43.61 2.53 8.01
CA GLU A 42 43.99 3.77 8.72
C GLU A 42 44.33 3.56 10.20
N ARG A 43 44.75 2.33 10.55
CA ARG A 43 45.10 1.96 11.92
C ARG A 43 46.35 2.73 12.38
N GLY A 44 46.12 3.87 13.02
CA GLY A 44 47.16 4.79 13.50
C GLY A 44 46.83 6.28 13.27
N HIS A 45 45.95 6.59 12.31
CA HIS A 45 45.50 7.97 12.05
C HIS A 45 44.11 8.25 12.65
N ILE A 46 43.27 7.23 12.76
CA ILE A 46 41.91 7.36 13.29
C ILE A 46 41.86 6.77 14.70
N ASP A 47 41.23 7.51 15.62
CA ASP A 47 40.97 7.01 16.96
C ASP A 47 39.98 5.83 16.92
N ALA A 48 40.28 4.80 17.71
CA ALA A 48 39.54 3.54 17.71
C ALA A 48 38.06 3.73 18.07
N ALA A 49 37.73 4.77 18.86
CA ALA A 49 36.36 5.11 19.20
C ALA A 49 35.54 5.53 17.97
N PHE A 50 36.11 6.37 17.09
CA PHE A 50 35.42 6.80 15.86
C PHE A 50 35.26 5.65 14.85
N ALA A 51 36.27 4.78 14.74
CA ALA A 51 36.17 3.58 13.90
C ALA A 51 35.06 2.64 14.39
N ALA A 52 34.97 2.39 15.70
CA ALA A 52 33.92 1.56 16.29
C ALA A 52 32.52 2.18 16.12
N LEU A 53 32.39 3.50 16.26
CA LEU A 53 31.14 4.23 16.00
C LEU A 53 30.71 4.10 14.52
N SER A 54 31.64 4.26 13.59
CA SER A 54 31.37 4.12 12.14
C SER A 54 30.82 2.74 11.80
N ILE A 55 31.45 1.67 12.30
CA ILE A 55 31.00 0.29 12.08
C ILE A 55 29.63 0.04 12.71
N SER A 56 29.39 0.61 13.90
CA SER A 56 28.10 0.50 14.59
C SER A 56 26.98 1.17 13.78
N TYR A 57 27.21 2.36 13.21
CA TYR A 57 26.25 3.01 12.33
C TYR A 57 26.03 2.24 11.01
N ALA A 58 27.10 1.69 10.42
CA ALA A 58 26.99 0.84 9.23
C ALA A 58 26.09 -0.39 9.47
N LEU A 59 26.18 -1.00 10.65
CA LEU A 59 25.32 -2.12 11.03
C LEU A 59 23.84 -1.69 11.16
N SER A 60 23.58 -0.54 11.79
CA SER A 60 22.21 -0.01 11.95
C SER A 60 21.55 0.35 10.62
N ILE A 61 22.30 0.89 9.65
CA ILE A 61 21.77 1.28 8.33
C ILE A 61 21.10 0.10 7.62
N THR A 62 21.67 -1.10 7.72
CA THR A 62 21.12 -2.30 7.07
C THR A 62 19.73 -2.64 7.61
N GLN A 63 19.55 -2.57 8.92
CA GLN A 63 18.26 -2.82 9.58
C GLN A 63 17.25 -1.73 9.22
N SER A 64 17.66 -0.47 9.24
CA SER A 64 16.81 0.66 8.87
C SER A 64 16.34 0.58 7.42
N LEU A 65 17.21 0.21 6.48
CA LEU A 65 16.86 0.04 5.06
C LEU A 65 15.87 -1.10 4.85
N ASN A 66 16.06 -2.25 5.52
CA ASN A 66 15.11 -3.36 5.46
C ASN A 66 13.72 -2.93 5.93
N TRP A 67 13.66 -2.20 7.04
CA TRP A 67 12.42 -1.71 7.62
C TRP A 67 11.77 -0.63 6.73
N LEU A 68 12.55 0.32 6.21
CA LEU A 68 12.09 1.37 5.31
C LEU A 68 11.43 0.80 4.06
N VAL A 69 12.04 -0.22 3.45
CA VAL A 69 11.51 -0.87 2.26
C VAL A 69 10.20 -1.59 2.56
N ARG A 70 10.13 -2.33 3.67
CA ARG A 70 8.88 -2.99 4.10
C ARG A 70 7.76 -1.99 4.30
N MET A 71 8.04 -0.90 5.01
CA MET A 71 7.05 0.15 5.26
C MET A 71 6.62 0.85 3.97
N SER A 72 7.53 1.04 3.01
CA SER A 72 7.20 1.66 1.72
C SER A 72 6.26 0.75 0.91
N SER A 73 6.54 -0.56 0.84
CA SER A 73 5.65 -1.53 0.18
C SER A 73 4.27 -1.63 0.84
N GLN A 74 4.23 -1.59 2.18
CA GLN A 74 2.96 -1.57 2.93
C GLN A 74 2.16 -0.29 2.65
N ARG A 75 2.83 0.87 2.56
CA ARG A 75 2.19 2.14 2.20
C ARG A 75 1.59 2.09 0.80
N GLU A 76 2.35 1.64 -0.19
CA GLU A 76 1.86 1.48 -1.57
C GLU A 76 0.61 0.58 -1.62
N THR A 77 0.64 -0.55 -0.91
CA THR A 77 -0.51 -1.46 -0.84
C THR A 77 -1.71 -0.80 -0.16
N SER A 78 -1.49 -0.01 0.89
CA SER A 78 -2.55 0.64 1.65
C SER A 78 -3.22 1.77 0.85
N VAL A 79 -2.46 2.51 0.05
CA VAL A 79 -2.97 3.60 -0.80
C VAL A 79 -4.01 3.11 -1.80
N VAL A 80 -3.87 1.89 -2.35
CA VAL A 80 -4.87 1.30 -3.26
C VAL A 80 -6.26 1.24 -2.62
N SER A 81 -6.35 1.03 -1.30
CA SER A 81 -7.64 1.03 -0.59
C SER A 81 -8.25 2.43 -0.54
N VAL A 82 -7.41 3.45 -0.31
CA VAL A 82 -7.84 4.85 -0.32
C VAL A 82 -8.31 5.27 -1.73
N GLU A 83 -7.59 4.85 -2.76
CA GLU A 83 -7.96 5.10 -4.15
C GLU A 83 -9.35 4.52 -4.47
N ARG A 84 -9.62 3.27 -4.06
CA ARG A 84 -10.94 2.64 -4.24
C ARG A 84 -12.06 3.39 -3.52
N VAL A 85 -11.84 3.81 -2.27
CA VAL A 85 -12.83 4.59 -1.52
C VAL A 85 -13.09 5.93 -2.24
N SER A 86 -12.03 6.58 -2.73
CA SER A 86 -12.17 7.81 -3.51
C SER A 86 -12.95 7.59 -4.82
N GLN A 87 -12.69 6.49 -5.50
CA GLN A 87 -13.40 6.11 -6.73
C GLN A 87 -14.90 5.88 -6.45
N TYR A 88 -15.25 5.18 -5.38
CA TYR A 88 -16.65 4.97 -5.01
C TYR A 88 -17.33 6.26 -4.57
N ALA A 89 -16.64 7.14 -3.85
CA ALA A 89 -17.18 8.44 -3.44
C ALA A 89 -17.49 9.37 -4.62
N ARG A 90 -16.85 9.18 -5.78
CA ARG A 90 -17.05 9.97 -7.01
C ARG A 90 -17.98 9.31 -8.03
N THR A 91 -18.47 8.10 -7.73
CA THR A 91 -19.42 7.41 -8.61
C THR A 91 -20.74 8.19 -8.62
N PRO A 92 -21.43 8.34 -9.79
CA PRO A 92 -22.70 9.04 -9.85
C PRO A 92 -23.69 8.45 -8.84
N SER A 93 -24.16 9.30 -7.92
CA SER A 93 -25.16 8.93 -6.92
C SER A 93 -26.53 8.79 -7.56
N GLU A 94 -27.32 7.88 -7.03
CA GLU A 94 -28.77 7.87 -7.25
C GLU A 94 -29.37 9.21 -6.78
N PRO A 95 -30.50 9.66 -7.36
CA PRO A 95 -31.21 10.83 -6.87
C PRO A 95 -31.51 10.77 -5.37
N PRO A 96 -31.63 11.94 -4.69
CA PRO A 96 -31.96 11.99 -3.28
C PRO A 96 -33.18 11.15 -2.93
N LEU A 97 -33.09 10.41 -1.82
CA LEU A 97 -34.17 9.58 -1.27
C LEU A 97 -35.43 10.40 -1.00
N GLU A 98 -35.26 11.65 -0.56
CA GLU A 98 -36.35 12.57 -0.28
C GLU A 98 -36.45 13.60 -1.40
N MET A 99 -37.59 13.58 -2.10
CA MET A 99 -37.95 14.61 -3.07
C MET A 99 -38.53 15.81 -2.30
N VAL A 100 -38.07 17.03 -2.58
CA VAL A 100 -38.63 18.26 -1.99
C VAL A 100 -39.23 19.14 -3.09
N PRO A 101 -40.53 19.45 -3.04
CA PRO A 101 -41.50 18.99 -2.05
C PRO A 101 -41.83 17.50 -2.21
N GLY A 102 -42.01 16.82 -1.08
CA GLY A 102 -42.41 15.42 -1.06
C GLY A 102 -43.85 15.23 -1.53
N PRO A 103 -44.29 13.99 -1.72
CA PRO A 103 -45.68 13.72 -2.04
C PRO A 103 -46.60 14.25 -0.91
N PRO A 104 -47.83 14.67 -1.22
CA PRO A 104 -48.76 15.24 -0.23
C PRO A 104 -49.09 14.23 0.88
N SER A 105 -49.56 14.70 2.03
CA SER A 105 -49.92 13.84 3.18
C SER A 105 -51.00 12.80 2.87
N SER A 106 -51.81 13.04 1.83
CA SER A 106 -52.79 12.10 1.33
C SER A 106 -52.20 11.02 0.42
N TRP A 107 -50.92 11.08 0.05
CA TRP A 107 -50.27 10.10 -0.81
C TRP A 107 -49.82 8.86 -0.03
N PRO A 108 -49.97 7.64 -0.57
CA PRO A 108 -50.70 7.30 -1.79
C PRO A 108 -52.19 7.02 -1.49
N ALA A 109 -53.08 7.95 -1.83
CA ALA A 109 -54.50 7.89 -1.42
C ALA A 109 -55.25 6.66 -1.96
N HIS A 110 -54.90 6.21 -3.16
CA HIS A 110 -55.61 5.13 -3.87
C HIS A 110 -54.70 3.96 -4.19
N GLY A 111 -53.38 4.08 -3.97
CA GLY A 111 -52.40 3.02 -4.24
C GLY A 111 -52.38 2.49 -5.69
N LYS A 112 -53.02 3.17 -6.64
CA LYS A 112 -53.11 2.71 -8.04
C LYS A 112 -51.79 2.98 -8.76
N VAL A 113 -51.14 1.93 -9.25
CA VAL A 113 -49.95 2.02 -10.10
C VAL A 113 -50.36 1.73 -11.54
N GLU A 114 -50.07 2.66 -12.44
CA GLU A 114 -50.35 2.53 -13.87
C GLU A 114 -49.04 2.74 -14.63
N ILE A 115 -48.65 1.75 -15.43
CA ILE A 115 -47.40 1.75 -16.19
C ILE A 115 -47.78 1.95 -17.66
N SER A 116 -47.38 3.08 -18.25
CA SER A 116 -47.69 3.41 -19.65
C SER A 116 -46.41 3.65 -20.43
N GLY A 117 -46.21 2.91 -21.53
CA GLY A 117 -45.07 3.07 -22.43
C GLY A 117 -43.68 2.92 -21.76
N TYR A 118 -43.56 2.06 -20.75
CA TYR A 118 -42.34 1.92 -19.96
C TYR A 118 -41.37 0.90 -20.55
N TYR A 119 -40.10 1.30 -20.69
CA TYR A 119 -39.03 0.43 -21.19
C TYR A 119 -37.85 0.47 -20.23
N LEU A 120 -37.31 -0.70 -19.90
CA LEU A 120 -36.08 -0.87 -19.13
C LEU A 120 -34.98 -1.40 -20.02
N ARG A 121 -33.76 -0.94 -19.78
CA ARG A 121 -32.57 -1.47 -20.45
C ARG A 121 -31.50 -1.76 -19.41
N TYR A 122 -31.11 -3.01 -19.32
CA TYR A 122 -29.81 -3.34 -18.73
C TYR A 122 -28.72 -2.94 -19.72
N LEU A 123 -27.70 -2.22 -19.25
CA LEU A 123 -26.45 -2.15 -20.01
C LEU A 123 -25.84 -3.56 -20.02
N LYS A 124 -25.48 -4.05 -21.22
CA LYS A 124 -24.63 -5.22 -21.38
C LYS A 124 -23.19 -4.87 -21.03
#